data_AF-A0A8C5KP55-F1
#
_entry.id   AF-A0A8C5KP55-F1
#
_cell.length_a   1.000
_cell.length_b   1.000
_cell.length_c   1.000
_cell.angle_alpha   90.00
_cell.angle_beta   90.00
_cell.angle_gamma   90.00
#
_symmetry.space_group_name_H-M   'P 1'
#
loop_
_entity.id
_entity.type
_entity.pdbx_description
1 polymer ?
#
loop_
_entity_poly.entity_id
_entity_poly.type
_entity_poly.pdbx_seq_one_letter_code
_entity_poly.pdbx_strand_id
1 'polypeptide(L)'
;MGSGSFALLLAALADCLRSVGCCIICDPAVVAALKSLEDNYLPDHLDAQHHANVMKRVKQAVKDFKDLPLKEDSFMGAVDEDTLDQASWSFLKDLKRITDSDVKGQLFVKELFWMINLQKDHFTTLATRFQNEGTMLQTLIWCNKCEKQVHSCRKSYDCGERHVEVHRMEDMILNCRLSWHQASQGLTDYSFYRVWGNSSETLMYKGKEPLLTKTLVGPEDAGSYRCELGTVSWGPATIIHFRVSVLPRRVKEEHPPPNVVTQNETSGSHESSSIPATLPLPQPARRLRHRLLGLLLGGALFVTAGVAEVLLINSNLMWLCSLTPPPLHTRVLYMNKRRAKVKPSSKKFSSPDDDDDDGTAE
;
A
#
# COMPACT_ATOMS: atom_id res chain seq x y z
N MET A 1 43.74 -40.48 -4.07
CA MET A 1 42.72 -40.15 -3.05
C MET A 1 42.98 -38.72 -2.59
N GLY A 2 42.15 -37.71 -2.76
CA GLY A 2 40.86 -37.55 -3.42
C GLY A 2 40.56 -36.04 -3.34
N SER A 3 40.75 -35.33 -4.45
CA SER A 3 40.58 -33.88 -4.65
C SER A 3 39.10 -33.42 -4.57
N GLY A 4 38.25 -34.14 -3.83
CA GLY A 4 36.80 -33.91 -3.77
C GLY A 4 36.34 -33.06 -2.58
N SER A 5 37.18 -32.88 -1.56
CA SER A 5 36.74 -32.25 -0.30
C SER A 5 36.66 -30.73 -0.37
N PHE A 6 37.50 -30.08 -1.21
CA PHE A 6 37.52 -28.62 -1.32
C PHE A 6 36.40 -28.06 -2.20
N ALA A 7 35.97 -28.81 -3.22
CA ALA A 7 34.85 -28.42 -4.08
C ALA A 7 33.50 -28.48 -3.34
N LEU A 8 33.34 -29.43 -2.41
CA LEU A 8 32.14 -29.55 -1.58
C LEU A 8 32.04 -28.44 -0.52
N LEU A 9 33.18 -27.98 0.03
CA LEU A 9 33.22 -26.83 0.94
C LEU A 9 32.90 -25.49 0.25
N LEU A 10 33.26 -25.33 -1.03
CA LEU A 10 32.89 -24.15 -1.82
C LEU A 10 31.43 -24.19 -2.28
N ALA A 11 30.87 -25.37 -2.57
CA ALA A 11 29.45 -25.52 -2.87
C ALA A 11 28.55 -25.24 -1.65
N ALA A 12 28.99 -25.61 -0.44
CA ALA A 12 28.27 -25.32 0.81
C ALA A 12 28.31 -23.83 1.21
N LEU A 13 29.29 -23.05 0.72
CA LEU A 13 29.34 -21.60 0.93
C LEU A 13 28.55 -20.81 -0.12
N ALA A 14 28.25 -21.41 -1.29
CA ALA A 14 27.34 -20.81 -2.27
C ALA A 14 25.86 -20.89 -1.83
N ASP A 15 25.49 -21.90 -1.03
CA ASP A 15 24.15 -22.04 -0.44
C ASP A 15 23.91 -21.16 0.80
N CYS A 16 24.97 -20.49 1.30
CA CYS A 16 24.88 -19.46 2.34
C CYS A 16 24.61 -18.06 1.79
N LEU A 17 24.56 -17.88 0.46
CA LEU A 17 23.90 -16.73 -0.15
C LEU A 17 22.40 -17.04 -0.28
N ARG A 18 21.74 -17.29 0.86
CA ARG A 18 20.28 -17.17 0.94
C ARG A 18 19.95 -15.80 0.40
N SER A 19 19.34 -15.79 -0.78
CA SER A 19 18.93 -14.58 -1.46
C SER A 19 18.15 -13.75 -0.45
N VAL A 20 18.72 -12.62 -0.05
CA VAL A 20 18.03 -11.62 0.76
C VAL A 20 16.88 -11.15 -0.12
N GLY A 21 15.70 -11.72 0.12
CA GLY A 21 14.52 -11.48 -0.67
C GLY A 21 14.00 -10.07 -0.48
N CYS A 22 13.41 -9.56 -1.55
CA CYS A 22 12.65 -8.33 -1.66
C CYS A 22 11.19 -8.73 -1.87
N CYS A 23 10.20 -7.90 -1.60
CA CYS A 23 8.80 -8.34 -1.78
C CYS A 23 8.53 -8.73 -3.24
N ILE A 24 8.82 -7.87 -4.21
CA ILE A 24 8.51 -8.13 -5.63
C ILE A 24 9.43 -9.17 -6.32
N ILE A 25 10.63 -9.42 -5.79
CA ILE A 25 11.52 -10.48 -6.35
C ILE A 25 10.97 -11.88 -6.05
N CYS A 26 10.04 -11.99 -5.09
CA CYS A 26 9.41 -13.24 -4.75
C CYS A 26 8.49 -13.74 -5.87
N ASP A 27 8.12 -12.89 -6.82
CA ASP A 27 7.47 -13.30 -8.06
C ASP A 27 8.52 -13.79 -9.08
N PRO A 28 8.46 -15.07 -9.50
CA PRO A 28 9.34 -15.62 -10.53
C PRO A 28 9.33 -14.85 -11.86
N ALA A 29 8.20 -14.21 -12.21
CA ALA A 29 8.08 -13.43 -13.44
C ALA A 29 8.96 -12.17 -13.39
N VAL A 30 9.07 -11.51 -12.22
CA VAL A 30 9.96 -10.37 -12.02
C VAL A 30 11.43 -10.80 -12.17
N VAL A 31 11.81 -11.93 -11.56
CA VAL A 31 13.17 -12.49 -11.70
C VAL A 31 13.50 -12.80 -13.16
N ALA A 32 12.58 -13.45 -13.87
CA ALA A 32 12.74 -13.77 -15.28
C ALA A 32 12.88 -12.51 -16.15
N ALA A 33 12.08 -11.46 -15.88
CA ALA A 33 12.15 -10.21 -16.62
C ALA A 33 13.47 -9.46 -16.38
N LEU A 34 13.98 -9.43 -15.15
CA LEU A 34 15.29 -8.84 -14.85
C LEU A 34 16.43 -9.60 -15.50
N LYS A 35 16.33 -10.93 -15.58
CA LYS A 35 17.29 -11.76 -16.31
C LYS A 35 17.23 -11.48 -17.81
N SER A 36 16.04 -11.39 -18.40
CA SER A 36 15.89 -11.02 -19.81
C SER A 36 16.37 -9.61 -20.11
N LEU A 37 16.23 -8.67 -19.17
CA LEU A 37 16.79 -7.32 -19.31
C LEU A 37 18.32 -7.39 -19.45
N GLU A 38 18.99 -8.17 -18.60
CA GLU A 38 20.44 -8.38 -18.61
C GLU A 38 20.92 -9.12 -19.86
N ASP A 39 20.28 -10.25 -20.18
CA ASP A 39 20.76 -11.17 -21.22
C ASP A 39 20.36 -10.73 -22.64
N ASN A 40 19.19 -10.10 -22.80
CA ASN A 40 18.60 -9.84 -24.13
C ASN A 40 18.47 -8.35 -24.47
N TYR A 41 18.29 -7.45 -23.50
CA TYR A 41 18.06 -6.04 -23.79
C TYR A 41 19.34 -5.20 -23.67
N LEU A 42 20.09 -5.33 -22.57
CA LEU A 42 21.31 -4.54 -22.35
C LEU A 42 22.36 -4.63 -23.47
N PRO A 43 22.61 -5.79 -24.11
CA PRO A 43 23.62 -5.91 -25.17
C PRO A 43 23.44 -4.91 -26.31
N ASP A 44 22.20 -4.62 -26.69
CA ASP A 44 21.88 -3.76 -27.83
C ASP A 44 21.55 -2.30 -27.44
N HIS A 45 21.44 -2.01 -26.14
CA HIS A 45 20.89 -0.74 -25.64
C HIS A 45 21.83 0.01 -24.69
N LEU A 46 22.96 -0.58 -24.30
CA LEU A 46 23.95 0.03 -23.41
C LEU A 46 25.35 -0.50 -23.71
N ASP A 47 26.40 0.31 -23.52
CA ASP A 47 27.78 -0.16 -23.72
C ASP A 47 28.14 -1.27 -22.72
N ALA A 48 28.83 -2.31 -23.21
CA ALA A 48 29.22 -3.50 -22.45
C ALA A 48 29.95 -3.19 -21.13
N GLN A 49 30.77 -2.12 -21.10
CA GLN A 49 31.47 -1.69 -19.89
C GLN A 49 30.55 -1.32 -18.73
N HIS A 50 29.28 -0.98 -19.01
CA HIS A 50 28.32 -0.54 -18.00
C HIS A 50 27.34 -1.64 -17.55
N HIS A 51 27.22 -2.75 -18.29
CA HIS A 51 26.19 -3.78 -18.06
C HIS A 51 26.19 -4.30 -16.62
N ALA A 52 27.35 -4.78 -16.15
CA ALA A 52 27.48 -5.36 -14.81
C ALA A 52 27.15 -4.35 -13.69
N ASN A 53 27.57 -3.09 -13.85
CA ASN A 53 27.32 -2.05 -12.85
C ASN A 53 25.83 -1.68 -12.81
N VAL A 54 25.21 -1.48 -13.98
CA VAL A 54 23.78 -1.18 -14.07
C VAL A 54 22.95 -2.32 -13.48
N MET A 55 23.20 -3.58 -13.85
CA MET A 55 22.44 -4.70 -13.29
C MET A 55 22.65 -4.90 -11.80
N LYS A 56 23.86 -4.66 -11.28
CA LYS A 56 24.10 -4.66 -9.83
C LYS A 56 23.21 -3.62 -9.13
N ARG A 57 23.12 -2.41 -9.68
CA ARG A 57 22.30 -1.33 -9.12
C ARG A 57 20.80 -1.59 -9.28
N VAL A 58 20.36 -2.18 -10.39
CA VAL A 58 18.95 -2.58 -10.60
C VAL A 58 18.54 -3.65 -9.60
N LYS A 59 19.33 -4.71 -9.48
CA LYS A 59 19.09 -5.80 -8.51
C LYS A 59 19.06 -5.25 -7.08
N GLN A 60 19.93 -4.28 -6.76
CA GLN A 60 19.90 -3.61 -5.45
C GLN A 60 18.64 -2.76 -5.25
N ALA A 61 18.28 -1.93 -6.22
CA ALA A 61 17.10 -1.07 -6.11
C ALA A 61 15.80 -1.88 -5.97
N VAL A 62 15.69 -3.02 -6.67
CA VAL A 62 14.58 -3.97 -6.48
C VAL A 62 14.64 -4.64 -5.10
N LYS A 63 15.86 -4.94 -4.60
CA LYS A 63 16.10 -5.41 -3.21
C LYS A 63 15.59 -4.46 -2.14
N ASP A 64 15.72 -3.17 -2.39
CA ASP A 64 15.32 -2.16 -1.45
C ASP A 64 13.78 -2.00 -1.36
N PHE A 65 12.97 -2.75 -2.13
CA PHE A 65 11.50 -2.76 -1.98
C PHE A 65 11.04 -3.32 -0.63
N LYS A 66 11.87 -4.13 0.03
CA LYS A 66 11.59 -4.60 1.40
C LYS A 66 11.77 -3.48 2.45
N ASP A 67 12.59 -2.48 2.13
CA ASP A 67 12.99 -1.41 3.04
C ASP A 67 12.12 -0.19 2.73
N LEU A 68 10.90 -0.20 3.28
CA LEU A 68 9.94 0.88 3.15
C LEU A 68 10.14 1.91 4.26
N PRO A 69 10.15 3.22 3.95
CA PRO A 69 10.28 4.29 4.95
C PRO A 69 8.95 4.50 5.70
N LEU A 70 8.40 3.41 6.21
CA LEU A 70 7.21 3.41 7.05
C LEU A 70 7.69 3.54 8.51
N LYS A 71 6.88 4.14 9.39
CA LYS A 71 7.23 4.26 10.82
C LYS A 71 7.54 2.86 11.38
N GLU A 72 8.34 2.75 12.44
CA GLU A 72 8.90 1.45 12.92
C GLU A 72 7.85 0.35 13.25
N ASP A 73 6.57 0.70 13.37
CA ASP A 73 5.44 -0.24 13.59
C ASP A 73 4.49 -0.36 12.37
N SER A 74 4.92 0.26 11.28
CA SER A 74 4.33 0.50 9.96
C SER A 74 4.16 -0.65 8.99
N PHE A 75 5.23 -1.46 8.94
CA PHE A 75 5.46 -2.43 7.89
C PHE A 75 6.14 -3.67 8.44
N MET A 76 5.38 -4.76 8.52
CA MET A 76 5.89 -6.03 9.06
C MET A 76 6.86 -6.79 8.13
N GLY A 77 7.29 -6.21 7.00
CA GLY A 77 8.17 -6.91 6.06
C GLY A 77 7.49 -8.08 5.34
N ALA A 78 6.15 -8.07 5.28
CA ALA A 78 5.34 -9.09 4.65
C ALA A 78 4.13 -8.48 3.94
N VAL A 79 3.70 -9.14 2.86
CA VAL A 79 2.53 -8.78 2.04
C VAL A 79 1.74 -10.04 1.72
N ASP A 80 0.47 -9.90 1.36
CA ASP A 80 -0.32 -11.02 0.84
C ASP A 80 -0.07 -11.24 -0.67
N GLU A 81 -0.63 -12.33 -1.19
CA GLU A 81 -0.47 -12.72 -2.60
C GLU A 81 -1.02 -11.66 -3.56
N ASP A 82 -2.20 -11.10 -3.29
CA ASP A 82 -2.80 -10.08 -4.15
C ASP A 82 -1.96 -8.80 -4.21
N THR A 83 -1.44 -8.34 -3.07
CA THR A 83 -0.52 -7.19 -3.05
C THR A 83 0.76 -7.47 -3.84
N LEU A 84 1.33 -8.67 -3.71
CA LEU A 84 2.50 -9.07 -4.49
C LEU A 84 2.18 -9.06 -5.99
N ASP A 85 1.08 -9.69 -6.40
CA ASP A 85 0.69 -9.81 -7.79
C ASP A 85 0.43 -8.44 -8.43
N GLN A 86 -0.28 -7.55 -7.74
CA GLN A 86 -0.51 -6.17 -8.20
C GLN A 86 0.81 -5.41 -8.39
N ALA A 87 1.72 -5.52 -7.42
CA ALA A 87 3.01 -4.85 -7.46
C ALA A 87 3.90 -5.39 -8.60
N SER A 88 3.98 -6.71 -8.74
CA SER A 88 4.73 -7.38 -9.80
C SER A 88 4.19 -7.07 -11.17
N TRP A 89 2.87 -7.13 -11.37
CA TRP A 89 2.24 -6.80 -12.64
C TRP A 89 2.49 -5.35 -13.05
N SER A 90 2.34 -4.41 -12.10
CA SER A 90 2.63 -2.98 -12.32
C SER A 90 4.09 -2.76 -12.73
N PHE A 91 5.03 -3.38 -12.00
CA PHE A 91 6.46 -3.31 -12.30
C PHE A 91 6.78 -3.86 -13.70
N LEU A 92 6.28 -5.06 -14.01
CA LEU A 92 6.51 -5.72 -15.30
C LEU A 92 5.95 -4.92 -16.47
N LYS A 93 4.76 -4.32 -16.29
CA LYS A 93 4.14 -3.45 -17.30
C LYS A 93 4.99 -2.23 -17.62
N ASP A 94 5.49 -1.54 -16.60
CA ASP A 94 6.32 -0.35 -16.80
C ASP A 94 7.73 -0.69 -17.30
N LEU A 95 8.31 -1.80 -16.86
CA LEU A 95 9.56 -2.31 -17.42
C LEU A 95 9.40 -2.64 -18.90
N LYS A 96 8.31 -3.34 -19.25
CA LYS A 96 7.96 -3.65 -20.64
C LYS A 96 7.78 -2.38 -21.47
N ARG A 97 7.13 -1.34 -20.93
CA ARG A 97 6.99 -0.05 -21.62
C ARG A 97 8.35 0.56 -21.98
N ILE A 98 9.33 0.48 -21.07
CA ILE A 98 10.69 0.98 -21.35
C ILE A 98 11.35 0.13 -22.43
N THR A 99 11.29 -1.20 -22.33
CA THR A 99 11.93 -2.07 -23.33
C THR A 99 11.26 -1.99 -24.71
N ASP A 100 9.94 -1.83 -24.77
CA ASP A 100 9.19 -1.69 -26.02
C ASP A 100 9.43 -0.31 -26.67
N SER A 101 9.95 0.68 -25.93
CA SER A 101 10.28 2.02 -26.46
C SER A 101 11.62 2.10 -27.19
N ASP A 102 12.43 1.03 -27.16
CA ASP A 102 13.78 0.96 -27.78
C ASP A 102 14.71 2.10 -27.32
N VAL A 103 14.50 2.62 -26.10
CA VAL A 103 15.34 3.68 -25.53
C VAL A 103 16.73 3.14 -25.19
N LYS A 104 17.79 3.94 -25.46
CA LYS A 104 19.20 3.51 -25.37
C LYS A 104 20.07 4.45 -24.52
N GLY A 105 21.25 3.94 -24.16
CA GLY A 105 22.32 4.70 -23.53
C GLY A 105 21.93 5.29 -22.18
N GLN A 106 22.35 6.53 -21.92
CA GLN A 106 22.10 7.19 -20.64
C GLN A 106 20.62 7.47 -20.38
N LEU A 107 19.82 7.71 -21.42
CA LEU A 107 18.39 7.95 -21.28
C LEU A 107 17.68 6.70 -20.75
N PHE A 108 18.01 5.53 -21.31
CA PHE A 108 17.53 4.24 -20.81
C PHE A 108 17.83 4.07 -19.31
N VAL A 109 19.08 4.31 -18.89
CA VAL A 109 19.48 4.18 -17.48
C VAL A 109 18.66 5.11 -16.59
N LYS A 110 18.45 6.36 -17.02
CA LYS A 110 17.68 7.35 -16.27
C LYS A 110 16.21 6.93 -16.13
N GLU A 111 15.57 6.51 -17.22
CA GLU A 111 14.18 6.06 -17.22
C GLU A 111 13.97 4.79 -16.39
N LEU A 112 14.91 3.84 -16.48
CA LEU A 112 14.87 2.61 -15.70
C LEU A 112 14.90 2.89 -14.20
N PHE A 113 15.86 3.68 -13.71
CA PHE A 113 15.93 3.99 -12.28
C PHE A 113 14.79 4.89 -11.81
N TRP A 114 14.30 5.79 -12.65
CA TRP A 114 13.13 6.59 -12.34
C TRP A 114 11.88 5.71 -12.19
N MET A 115 11.67 4.76 -13.10
CA MET A 115 10.58 3.78 -13.04
C MET A 115 10.68 2.91 -11.79
N ILE A 116 11.87 2.39 -11.46
CA ILE A 116 12.06 1.56 -10.26
C ILE A 116 11.68 2.34 -8.98
N ASN A 117 12.09 3.60 -8.88
CA ASN A 117 11.70 4.46 -7.75
C ASN A 117 10.19 4.69 -7.69
N LEU A 118 9.55 4.99 -8.82
CA LEU A 118 8.10 5.18 -8.90
C LEU A 118 7.34 3.90 -8.49
N GLN A 119 7.81 2.73 -8.92
CA GLN A 119 7.23 1.45 -8.55
C GLN A 119 7.45 1.14 -7.07
N LYS A 120 8.54 1.60 -6.45
CA LYS A 120 8.76 1.49 -5.01
C LYS A 120 7.74 2.32 -4.23
N ASP A 121 7.43 3.54 -4.67
CA ASP A 121 6.40 4.39 -4.05
C ASP A 121 5.00 3.77 -4.19
N HIS A 122 4.70 3.22 -5.37
CA HIS A 122 3.45 2.48 -5.62
C HIS A 122 3.33 1.26 -4.70
N PHE A 123 4.39 0.45 -4.62
CA PHE A 123 4.45 -0.71 -3.71
C PHE A 123 4.24 -0.30 -2.25
N THR A 124 4.84 0.81 -1.82
CA THR A 124 4.66 1.36 -0.46
C THR A 124 3.18 1.64 -0.16
N THR A 125 2.46 2.19 -1.14
CA THR A 125 1.02 2.48 -1.02
C THR A 125 0.20 1.20 -0.88
N LEU A 126 0.50 0.18 -1.69
CA LEU A 126 -0.18 -1.12 -1.63
C LEU A 126 0.09 -1.82 -0.29
N ALA A 127 1.35 -1.88 0.13
CA ALA A 127 1.75 -2.47 1.41
C ALA A 127 1.10 -1.76 2.61
N THR A 128 1.00 -0.42 2.57
CA THR A 128 0.33 0.35 3.64
C THR A 128 -1.17 0.08 3.67
N ARG A 129 -1.82 -0.06 2.51
CA ARG A 129 -3.26 -0.41 2.47
C ARG A 129 -3.52 -1.77 3.11
N PHE A 130 -2.72 -2.77 2.71
CA PHE A 130 -2.80 -4.13 3.21
C PHE A 130 -2.75 -4.19 4.76
N GLN A 131 -1.86 -3.42 5.40
CA GLN A 131 -1.69 -3.49 6.85
C GLN A 131 -2.75 -2.76 7.68
N ASN A 132 -3.65 -2.00 7.06
CA ASN A 132 -4.71 -1.29 7.76
C ASN A 132 -6.02 -2.11 7.91
N GLU A 133 -6.07 -3.35 7.40
CA GLU A 133 -7.30 -4.14 7.33
C GLU A 133 -7.36 -5.27 8.41
N GLY A 134 -8.36 -5.18 9.31
CA GLY A 134 -8.96 -6.31 10.03
C GLY A 134 -8.09 -7.26 10.89
N THR A 135 -8.74 -8.33 11.38
CA THR A 135 -8.10 -9.52 11.96
C THR A 135 -8.37 -10.70 11.07
N MET A 136 -7.36 -11.46 10.71
CA MET A 136 -7.47 -12.43 9.63
C MET A 136 -6.36 -13.46 9.79
N LEU A 137 -6.67 -14.72 9.50
CA LEU A 137 -5.62 -15.69 9.17
C LEU A 137 -5.32 -15.50 7.69
N GLN A 138 -4.18 -14.92 7.38
CA GLN A 138 -3.79 -14.61 6.01
C GLN A 138 -2.46 -15.29 5.70
N THR A 139 -2.36 -15.90 4.52
CA THR A 139 -1.06 -16.32 4.01
C THR A 139 -0.29 -15.06 3.63
N LEU A 140 0.80 -14.82 4.35
CA LEU A 140 1.71 -13.73 4.08
C LEU A 140 2.98 -14.27 3.44
N ILE A 141 3.51 -13.49 2.52
CA ILE A 141 4.81 -13.68 1.90
C ILE A 141 5.80 -12.80 2.64
N TRP A 142 6.73 -13.43 3.35
CA TRP A 142 7.80 -12.73 4.03
C TRP A 142 8.82 -12.25 3.03
N CYS A 143 8.93 -10.94 2.85
CA CYS A 143 9.71 -10.36 1.78
C CYS A 143 11.18 -10.75 1.87
N ASN A 144 11.73 -10.89 3.08
CA ASN A 144 13.13 -11.24 3.30
C ASN A 144 13.55 -12.64 2.82
N LYS A 145 12.61 -13.59 2.71
CA LYS A 145 12.89 -15.00 2.38
C LYS A 145 12.02 -15.56 1.27
N CYS A 146 11.02 -14.82 0.81
CA CYS A 146 9.99 -15.30 -0.12
C CYS A 146 9.27 -16.56 0.37
N GLU A 147 9.14 -16.72 1.69
CA GLU A 147 8.43 -17.82 2.32
C GLU A 147 6.97 -17.45 2.55
N LYS A 148 6.06 -18.34 2.13
CA LYS A 148 4.64 -18.27 2.45
C LYS A 148 4.41 -18.84 3.83
N GLN A 149 3.83 -18.05 4.72
CA GLN A 149 3.45 -18.50 6.05
C GLN A 149 2.06 -17.97 6.41
N VAL A 150 1.23 -18.81 7.01
CA VAL A 150 -0.05 -18.36 7.55
C VAL A 150 0.23 -17.54 8.80
N HIS A 151 -0.06 -16.25 8.73
CA HIS A 151 0.07 -15.34 9.85
C HIS A 151 -1.31 -15.06 10.46
N SER A 152 -1.32 -14.88 11.78
CA SER A 152 -2.50 -14.48 12.53
C SER A 152 -2.43 -12.97 12.76
N CYS A 153 -3.21 -12.21 12.00
CA CYS A 153 -3.43 -10.80 12.25
C CYS A 153 -4.36 -10.67 13.46
N ARG A 154 -3.79 -10.41 14.65
CA ARG A 154 -4.52 -10.41 15.93
C ARG A 154 -4.99 -9.01 16.33
N LYS A 155 -6.30 -8.86 16.45
CA LYS A 155 -7.05 -7.90 17.28
C LYS A 155 -7.98 -8.77 18.15
N SER A 156 -8.86 -8.14 18.92
CA SER A 156 -9.85 -8.86 19.73
C SER A 156 -10.71 -9.79 18.86
N TYR A 157 -10.90 -11.04 19.30
CA TYR A 157 -11.86 -11.96 18.68
C TYR A 157 -13.32 -11.52 18.91
N ASP A 158 -13.58 -10.84 20.03
CA ASP A 158 -14.88 -10.22 20.31
C ASP A 158 -15.00 -8.93 19.48
N CYS A 159 -15.91 -9.00 18.50
CA CYS A 159 -16.23 -7.92 17.57
C CYS A 159 -17.36 -7.00 18.10
N GLY A 160 -17.76 -7.17 19.36
CA GLY A 160 -18.75 -6.36 20.05
C GLY A 160 -20.17 -6.91 19.99
N GLU A 161 -21.11 -6.09 20.45
CA GLU A 161 -22.53 -6.42 20.57
C GLU A 161 -23.37 -5.68 19.51
N ARG A 162 -24.30 -6.40 18.87
CA ARG A 162 -25.27 -5.87 17.90
C ARG A 162 -26.68 -5.91 18.49
N HIS A 163 -27.36 -4.77 18.47
CA HIS A 163 -28.77 -4.69 18.87
C HIS A 163 -29.66 -4.96 17.65
N VAL A 164 -30.60 -5.89 17.78
CA VAL A 164 -31.53 -6.28 16.71
C VAL A 164 -32.95 -6.13 17.21
N GLU A 165 -33.69 -5.21 16.61
CA GLU A 165 -35.11 -5.04 16.87
C GLU A 165 -35.92 -5.71 15.76
N VAL A 166 -36.88 -6.55 16.14
CA VAL A 166 -37.71 -7.29 15.19
C VAL A 166 -39.16 -7.26 15.66
N HIS A 167 -40.11 -7.05 14.76
CA HIS A 167 -41.52 -7.11 15.15
C HIS A 167 -42.00 -8.56 15.21
N ARG A 168 -42.93 -8.83 16.12
CA ARG A 168 -43.58 -10.14 16.22
C ARG A 168 -44.16 -10.55 14.85
N MET A 169 -44.05 -11.85 14.52
CA MET A 169 -44.42 -12.43 13.22
C MET A 169 -43.52 -12.07 12.03
N GLU A 170 -42.47 -11.27 12.22
CA GLU A 170 -41.43 -11.08 11.21
C GLU A 170 -40.31 -12.11 11.38
N ASP A 171 -39.37 -12.12 10.44
CA ASP A 171 -38.22 -13.00 10.48
C ASP A 171 -37.05 -12.27 11.16
N MET A 172 -36.48 -12.89 12.20
CA MET A 172 -35.22 -12.43 12.78
C MET A 172 -34.06 -12.98 11.97
N ILE A 173 -33.12 -12.11 11.60
CA ILE A 173 -31.89 -12.47 10.90
C ILE A 173 -30.70 -11.95 11.70
N LEU A 174 -29.88 -12.87 12.21
CA LEU A 174 -28.61 -12.54 12.87
C LEU A 174 -27.46 -12.77 11.89
N ASN A 175 -26.83 -11.70 11.46
CA ASN A 175 -25.74 -11.75 10.48
C ASN A 175 -24.38 -11.74 11.18
N CYS A 176 -23.64 -12.83 11.06
CA CYS A 176 -22.29 -12.97 11.62
C CYS A 176 -21.17 -12.69 10.62
N ARG A 177 -21.49 -12.44 9.34
CA ARG A 177 -20.49 -12.16 8.30
C ARG A 177 -19.78 -10.83 8.56
N LEU A 178 -18.45 -10.85 8.44
CA LEU A 178 -17.60 -9.68 8.29
C LEU A 178 -16.98 -9.68 6.89
N SER A 179 -16.57 -8.49 6.41
CA SER A 179 -16.02 -8.31 5.06
C SER A 179 -14.82 -9.21 4.78
N TRP A 180 -13.96 -9.42 5.79
CA TRP A 180 -12.72 -10.18 5.69
C TRP A 180 -12.90 -11.70 5.83
N HIS A 181 -14.09 -12.19 6.22
CA HIS A 181 -14.31 -13.64 6.40
C HIS A 181 -14.06 -14.43 5.11
N GLN A 182 -14.46 -13.90 3.96
CA GLN A 182 -14.26 -14.58 2.67
C GLN A 182 -12.79 -14.67 2.25
N ALA A 183 -11.96 -13.74 2.73
CA ALA A 183 -10.54 -13.73 2.41
C ALA A 183 -9.75 -14.62 3.39
N SER A 184 -10.24 -14.77 4.63
CA SER A 184 -9.52 -15.47 5.69
C SER A 184 -9.37 -16.96 5.38
N GLN A 185 -8.18 -17.50 5.66
CA GLN A 185 -7.89 -18.91 5.49
C GLN A 185 -8.14 -19.70 6.78
N GLY A 186 -8.36 -21.01 6.64
CA GLY A 186 -8.50 -21.92 7.78
C GLY A 186 -9.76 -21.71 8.62
N LEU A 187 -10.77 -21.01 8.09
CA LEU A 187 -12.08 -20.88 8.73
C LEU A 187 -12.85 -22.20 8.68
N THR A 188 -13.60 -22.49 9.74
CA THR A 188 -14.46 -23.68 9.82
C THR A 188 -15.91 -23.30 9.64
N ASP A 189 -16.73 -23.45 10.67
CA ASP A 189 -18.18 -23.23 10.62
C ASP A 189 -18.55 -22.04 11.50
N TYR A 190 -19.63 -21.35 11.12
CA TYR A 190 -20.36 -20.47 12.01
C TYR A 190 -21.20 -21.32 12.96
N SER A 191 -21.11 -21.02 14.24
CA SER A 191 -21.90 -21.63 15.32
C SER A 191 -22.68 -20.54 16.02
N PHE A 192 -24.01 -20.64 16.02
CA PHE A 192 -24.89 -19.71 16.71
C PHE A 192 -25.43 -20.34 17.98
N TYR A 193 -25.39 -19.59 19.05
CA TYR A 193 -25.80 -19.98 20.38
C TYR A 193 -26.87 -19.03 20.91
N ARG A 194 -27.87 -19.60 21.59
CA ARG A 194 -28.75 -18.86 22.50
C ARG A 194 -28.06 -18.77 23.85
N VAL A 195 -27.95 -17.57 24.41
CA VAL A 195 -27.31 -17.33 25.72
C VAL A 195 -28.39 -17.05 26.76
N TRP A 196 -28.35 -17.82 27.85
CA TRP A 196 -29.33 -17.74 28.94
C TRP A 196 -28.78 -16.94 30.12
N GLY A 197 -29.66 -16.41 30.98
CA GLY A 197 -29.27 -15.54 32.11
C GLY A 197 -28.45 -16.22 33.21
N ASN A 198 -28.40 -17.56 33.23
CA ASN A 198 -27.52 -18.36 34.09
C ASN A 198 -26.15 -18.63 33.45
N SER A 199 -25.79 -17.91 32.38
CA SER A 199 -24.57 -18.08 31.60
C SER A 199 -24.45 -19.43 30.89
N SER A 200 -25.51 -20.24 30.83
CA SER A 200 -25.52 -21.41 29.96
C SER A 200 -25.84 -21.00 28.53
N GLU A 201 -25.40 -21.81 27.57
CA GLU A 201 -25.67 -21.58 26.16
C GLU A 201 -26.19 -22.83 25.47
N THR A 202 -27.00 -22.65 24.43
CA THR A 202 -27.55 -23.73 23.63
C THR A 202 -27.24 -23.48 22.17
N LEU A 203 -26.56 -24.44 21.53
CA LEU A 203 -26.27 -24.38 20.10
C LEU A 203 -27.58 -24.43 19.30
N MET A 204 -27.80 -23.42 18.48
CA MET A 204 -28.98 -23.30 17.61
C MET A 204 -28.68 -23.71 16.18
N TYR A 205 -27.49 -23.38 15.68
CA TYR A 205 -27.07 -23.68 14.32
C TYR A 205 -25.56 -23.85 14.27
N LYS A 206 -25.11 -24.78 13.43
CA LYS A 206 -23.71 -24.90 13.03
C LYS A 206 -23.61 -25.22 11.54
N GLY A 207 -22.82 -24.45 10.80
CA GLY A 207 -22.57 -24.71 9.39
C GLY A 207 -21.84 -23.57 8.68
N LYS A 208 -21.83 -23.59 7.34
CA LYS A 208 -21.13 -22.59 6.52
C LYS A 208 -21.90 -21.28 6.34
N GLU A 209 -23.20 -21.27 6.63
CA GLU A 209 -24.03 -20.08 6.45
C GLU A 209 -23.72 -19.06 7.55
N PRO A 210 -23.37 -17.80 7.20
CA PRO A 210 -23.06 -16.77 8.18
C PRO A 210 -24.31 -16.13 8.80
N LEU A 211 -25.51 -16.60 8.46
CA LEU A 211 -26.79 -16.06 8.88
C LEU A 211 -27.55 -17.10 9.72
N LEU A 212 -28.09 -16.67 10.85
CA LEU A 212 -29.16 -17.40 11.55
C LEU A 212 -30.49 -16.70 11.27
N THR A 213 -31.41 -17.42 10.64
CA THR A 213 -32.78 -16.94 10.41
C THR A 213 -33.77 -17.71 11.28
N LYS A 214 -34.59 -16.99 12.03
CA LYS A 214 -35.73 -17.53 12.79
C LYS A 214 -36.99 -16.86 12.28
N THR A 215 -37.84 -17.64 11.63
CA THR A 215 -39.09 -17.14 11.06
C THR A 215 -40.16 -16.97 12.12
N LEU A 216 -41.07 -16.02 11.87
CA LEU A 216 -42.26 -15.77 12.70
C LEU A 216 -41.94 -15.59 14.19
N VAL A 217 -41.08 -14.63 14.54
CA VAL A 217 -40.61 -14.48 15.92
C VAL A 217 -41.71 -14.15 16.91
N GLY A 218 -41.61 -14.76 18.09
CA GLY A 218 -42.43 -14.51 19.27
C GLY A 218 -41.66 -13.79 20.39
N PRO A 219 -42.34 -13.29 21.44
CA PRO A 219 -41.66 -12.66 22.58
C PRO A 219 -40.59 -13.54 23.25
N GLU A 220 -40.75 -14.86 23.19
CA GLU A 220 -39.79 -15.85 23.70
C GLU A 220 -38.45 -15.86 22.96
N ASP A 221 -38.44 -15.40 21.70
CA ASP A 221 -37.22 -15.26 20.91
C ASP A 221 -36.41 -14.02 21.31
N ALA A 222 -36.95 -13.09 22.11
CA ALA A 222 -36.17 -11.98 22.65
C ALA A 222 -35.09 -12.49 23.61
N GLY A 223 -33.88 -11.91 23.57
CA GLY A 223 -32.79 -12.32 24.45
C GLY A 223 -31.41 -12.16 23.82
N SER A 224 -30.42 -12.81 24.45
CA SER A 224 -29.02 -12.74 24.02
C SER A 224 -28.65 -13.93 23.16
N TYR A 225 -27.90 -13.66 22.10
CA TYR A 225 -27.35 -14.66 21.20
C TYR A 225 -25.87 -14.40 21.00
N ARG A 226 -25.14 -15.44 20.60
CA ARG A 226 -23.72 -15.36 20.30
C ARG A 226 -23.46 -16.12 19.01
N CYS A 227 -22.74 -15.51 18.08
CA CYS A 227 -22.16 -16.23 16.96
C CYS A 227 -20.66 -16.40 17.18
N GLU A 228 -20.17 -17.55 16.80
CA GLU A 228 -18.75 -17.89 16.75
C GLU A 228 -18.40 -18.42 15.36
N LEU A 229 -17.41 -17.81 14.70
CA LEU A 229 -16.78 -18.38 13.52
C LEU A 229 -15.51 -19.10 13.94
N GLY A 230 -15.47 -20.43 13.78
CA GLY A 230 -14.31 -21.22 14.18
C GLY A 230 -13.13 -21.15 13.22
N THR A 231 -11.96 -21.60 13.69
CA THR A 231 -10.80 -21.91 12.84
C THR A 231 -10.37 -23.36 13.04
N VAL A 232 -9.47 -23.85 12.18
CA VAL A 232 -8.92 -25.21 12.26
C VAL A 232 -8.00 -25.44 13.47
N SER A 233 -7.40 -24.39 14.06
CA SER A 233 -6.36 -24.60 15.08
C SER A 233 -6.11 -23.46 16.07
N TRP A 234 -6.62 -22.24 15.86
CA TRP A 234 -6.20 -21.04 16.61
C TRP A 234 -7.30 -20.42 17.49
N GLY A 235 -8.33 -21.19 17.84
CA GLY A 235 -9.54 -20.68 18.49
C GLY A 235 -10.51 -20.05 17.48
N PRO A 236 -11.52 -19.29 17.92
CA PRO A 236 -12.46 -18.66 17.00
C PRO A 236 -11.83 -17.48 16.27
N ALA A 237 -12.15 -17.32 14.99
CA ALA A 237 -11.79 -16.15 14.19
C ALA A 237 -12.62 -14.93 14.57
N THR A 238 -13.88 -15.13 14.97
CA THR A 238 -14.81 -14.05 15.27
C THR A 238 -15.82 -14.50 16.30
N ILE A 239 -16.10 -13.65 17.27
CA ILE A 239 -17.24 -13.74 18.17
C ILE A 239 -18.05 -12.45 18.03
N ILE A 240 -19.36 -12.58 17.80
CA ILE A 240 -20.30 -11.44 17.79
C ILE A 240 -21.44 -11.75 18.76
N HIS A 241 -21.73 -10.82 19.64
CA HIS A 241 -22.87 -10.89 20.53
C HIS A 241 -24.06 -10.17 19.89
N PHE A 242 -25.26 -10.72 20.02
CA PHE A 242 -26.49 -10.07 19.58
C PHE A 242 -27.45 -9.94 20.75
N ARG A 243 -28.07 -8.77 20.87
CA ARG A 243 -29.14 -8.50 21.82
C ARG A 243 -30.42 -8.23 21.05
N VAL A 244 -31.34 -9.18 21.13
CA VAL A 244 -32.59 -9.18 20.34
C VAL A 244 -33.74 -8.66 21.19
N SER A 245 -34.43 -7.64 20.70
CA SER A 245 -35.70 -7.16 21.23
C SER A 245 -36.84 -7.47 20.26
N VAL A 246 -37.92 -8.04 20.79
CA VAL A 246 -39.12 -8.36 20.00
C VAL A 246 -40.19 -7.33 20.27
N LEU A 247 -40.47 -6.51 19.27
CA LEU A 247 -41.48 -5.46 19.30
C LEU A 247 -42.88 -6.01 19.03
N PRO A 248 -43.95 -5.31 19.44
CA PRO A 248 -45.31 -5.66 19.06
C PRO A 248 -45.47 -5.78 17.55
N ARG A 249 -46.48 -6.55 17.10
CA ARG A 249 -46.82 -6.65 15.67
C ARG A 249 -47.02 -5.25 15.09
N ARG A 250 -46.53 -5.01 13.87
CA ARG A 250 -46.87 -3.76 13.16
C ARG A 250 -48.37 -3.69 13.00
N VAL A 251 -48.97 -2.59 13.46
CA VAL A 251 -50.36 -2.26 13.10
C VAL A 251 -50.32 -1.89 11.62
N LYS A 252 -50.92 -2.72 10.77
CA LYS A 252 -51.19 -2.30 9.39
C LYS A 252 -52.29 -1.25 9.48
N GLU A 253 -51.95 0.01 9.25
CA GLU A 253 -52.95 1.05 9.01
C GLU A 253 -53.58 0.77 7.65
N GLU A 254 -54.69 0.04 7.68
CA GLU A 254 -55.51 -0.23 6.51
C GLU A 254 -56.12 1.10 6.05
N HIS A 255 -55.55 1.71 5.01
CA HIS A 255 -56.22 2.80 4.33
C HIS A 255 -57.51 2.23 3.73
N PRO A 256 -58.70 2.77 4.09
CA PRO A 256 -59.93 2.29 3.50
C PRO A 256 -59.86 2.42 1.98
N PRO A 257 -60.31 1.40 1.22
CA PRO A 257 -60.32 1.49 -0.23
C PRO A 257 -61.13 2.73 -0.65
N PRO A 258 -60.68 3.50 -1.66
CA PRO A 258 -61.42 4.65 -2.13
C PRO A 258 -62.78 4.17 -2.64
N ASN A 259 -63.86 4.76 -2.11
CA ASN A 259 -65.23 4.51 -2.54
C ASN A 259 -65.32 4.66 -4.06
N VAL A 260 -65.51 3.54 -4.77
CA VAL A 260 -65.86 3.54 -6.19
C VAL A 260 -67.33 3.97 -6.27
N VAL A 261 -67.54 5.24 -6.63
CA VAL A 261 -68.86 5.74 -7.04
C VAL A 261 -69.18 5.16 -8.41
N THR A 262 -70.21 4.30 -8.46
CA THR A 262 -70.79 3.79 -9.70
C THR A 262 -71.51 4.93 -10.44
N GLN A 263 -71.05 5.25 -11.65
CA GLN A 263 -71.85 5.96 -12.65
C GLN A 263 -71.66 5.27 -13.99
N ASN A 264 -72.72 4.60 -14.45
CA ASN A 264 -72.79 3.99 -15.77
C ASN A 264 -73.69 4.86 -16.64
N GLU A 265 -73.06 5.41 -17.68
CA GLU A 265 -73.56 5.63 -19.05
C GLU A 265 -74.75 6.58 -19.27
N THR A 266 -74.54 7.62 -20.10
CA THR A 266 -75.14 7.74 -21.45
C THR A 266 -74.69 9.02 -22.18
N SER A 267 -74.22 8.82 -23.42
CA SER A 267 -74.23 9.73 -24.60
C SER A 267 -73.35 10.98 -24.69
N GLY A 268 -72.65 11.09 -25.84
CA GLY A 268 -72.68 12.30 -26.67
C GLY A 268 -71.36 13.06 -26.90
N SER A 269 -70.64 12.67 -27.96
CA SER A 269 -70.01 13.50 -29.02
C SER A 269 -69.31 14.86 -28.74
N HIS A 270 -68.18 15.04 -29.46
CA HIS A 270 -67.47 16.27 -29.89
C HIS A 270 -66.51 17.01 -28.93
N GLU A 271 -65.21 16.88 -29.29
CA GLU A 271 -64.32 17.97 -29.73
C GLU A 271 -63.62 18.91 -28.71
N SER A 272 -62.30 18.95 -28.88
CA SER A 272 -61.32 20.00 -28.56
C SER A 272 -60.84 20.26 -27.12
N SER A 273 -59.53 20.03 -26.98
CA SER A 273 -58.53 20.98 -26.47
C SER A 273 -58.60 21.43 -25.00
N SER A 274 -57.62 20.99 -24.20
CA SER A 274 -56.65 21.89 -23.55
C SER A 274 -55.74 21.14 -22.56
N ILE A 275 -54.43 21.36 -22.71
CA ILE A 275 -53.40 21.08 -21.70
C ILE A 275 -53.45 22.22 -20.67
N PRO A 276 -53.32 21.92 -19.36
CA PRO A 276 -52.32 22.62 -18.54
C PRO A 276 -51.58 21.64 -17.61
N ALA A 277 -50.26 21.54 -17.69
CA ALA A 277 -49.26 22.41 -17.04
C ALA A 277 -48.80 21.89 -15.66
N THR A 278 -47.70 21.15 -15.70
CA THR A 278 -46.47 21.35 -14.91
C THR A 278 -46.58 21.45 -13.38
N LEU A 279 -46.27 20.34 -12.70
CA LEU A 279 -45.76 20.35 -11.31
C LEU A 279 -44.26 20.73 -11.30
N PRO A 280 -43.80 21.62 -10.39
CA PRO A 280 -42.45 22.15 -10.40
C PRO A 280 -41.41 21.17 -9.83
N LEU A 281 -40.33 20.96 -10.59
CA LEU A 281 -39.14 20.22 -10.18
C LEU A 281 -38.33 21.04 -9.12
N PRO A 282 -37.84 20.43 -8.02
CA PRO A 282 -37.07 21.14 -7.02
C PRO A 282 -35.67 21.48 -7.53
N GLN A 283 -35.31 22.76 -7.57
CA GLN A 283 -33.97 23.24 -7.94
C GLN A 283 -32.97 23.04 -6.78
N PRO A 284 -31.92 22.20 -6.90
CA PRO A 284 -30.83 22.13 -5.92
C PRO A 284 -29.60 22.98 -6.34
N ALA A 285 -29.61 23.59 -7.52
CA ALA A 285 -28.41 24.12 -8.17
C ALA A 285 -27.89 25.46 -7.61
N ARG A 286 -28.69 26.19 -6.83
CA ARG A 286 -28.34 27.56 -6.39
C ARG A 286 -27.44 27.60 -5.15
N ARG A 287 -27.61 26.64 -4.22
CA ARG A 287 -26.80 26.56 -2.98
C ARG A 287 -25.40 25.99 -3.19
N LEU A 288 -25.21 25.10 -4.17
CA LEU A 288 -23.90 24.51 -4.48
C LEU A 288 -22.97 25.52 -5.15
N ARG A 289 -23.49 26.36 -6.06
CA ARG A 289 -22.71 27.41 -6.74
C ARG A 289 -22.17 28.48 -5.78
N HIS A 290 -22.94 28.90 -4.78
CA HIS A 290 -22.47 29.86 -3.76
C HIS A 290 -21.41 29.25 -2.83
N ARG A 291 -21.50 27.96 -2.50
CA ARG A 291 -20.47 27.27 -1.71
C ARG A 291 -19.16 27.07 -2.49
N LEU A 292 -19.24 26.75 -3.77
CA LEU A 292 -18.06 26.64 -4.65
C LEU A 292 -17.37 27.99 -4.85
N LEU A 293 -18.11 29.09 -5.03
CA LEU A 293 -17.52 30.43 -5.11
C LEU A 293 -16.85 30.84 -3.80
N GLY A 294 -17.47 30.54 -2.65
CA GLY A 294 -16.89 30.82 -1.33
C GLY A 294 -15.58 30.06 -1.07
N LEU A 295 -15.52 28.78 -1.47
CA LEU A 295 -14.31 27.96 -1.34
C LEU A 295 -13.19 28.41 -2.30
N LEU A 296 -13.52 28.82 -3.52
CA LEU A 296 -12.53 29.33 -4.48
C LEU A 296 -11.93 30.67 -4.04
N LEU A 297 -12.76 31.59 -3.52
CA LEU A 297 -12.28 32.87 -3.01
C LEU A 297 -11.50 32.73 -1.70
N GLY A 298 -11.90 31.81 -0.82
CA GLY A 298 -11.16 31.50 0.42
C GLY A 298 -9.81 30.83 0.14
N GLY A 299 -9.76 29.85 -0.76
CA GLY A 299 -8.54 29.13 -1.11
C GLY A 299 -7.47 30.01 -1.74
N ALA A 300 -7.86 30.98 -2.60
CA ALA A 300 -6.91 31.89 -3.23
C ALA A 300 -6.21 32.81 -2.22
N LEU A 301 -6.93 33.32 -1.21
CA LEU A 301 -6.35 34.20 -0.18
C LEU A 301 -5.32 33.46 0.69
N PHE A 302 -5.58 32.20 1.07
CA PHE A 302 -4.64 31.39 1.83
C PHE A 302 -3.35 31.08 1.07
N VAL A 303 -3.44 30.82 -0.24
CA VAL A 303 -2.25 30.58 -1.08
C VAL A 303 -1.42 31.87 -1.22
N THR A 304 -2.05 33.03 -1.41
CA THR A 304 -1.31 34.30 -1.51
C THR A 304 -0.64 34.70 -0.20
N ALA A 305 -1.27 34.44 0.95
CA ALA A 305 -0.67 34.70 2.26
C ALA A 305 0.53 33.78 2.52
N GLY A 306 0.41 32.48 2.24
CA GLY A 306 1.52 31.53 2.40
C GLY A 306 2.71 31.81 1.49
N VAL A 307 2.48 32.24 0.24
CA VAL A 307 3.56 32.63 -0.68
C VAL A 307 4.25 33.92 -0.21
N ALA A 308 3.52 34.90 0.31
CA ALA A 308 4.11 36.11 0.87
C ALA A 308 4.97 35.81 2.11
N GLU A 309 4.52 34.90 2.97
CA GLU A 309 5.25 34.50 4.19
C GLU A 309 6.54 33.74 3.83
N VAL A 310 6.51 32.83 2.85
CA VAL A 310 7.70 32.12 2.35
C VAL A 310 8.70 33.07 1.67
N LEU A 311 8.20 34.06 0.91
CA LEU A 311 9.07 35.07 0.28
C LEU A 311 9.71 36.02 1.30
N LEU A 312 8.99 36.40 2.37
CA LEU A 312 9.54 37.19 3.47
C LEU A 312 10.59 36.40 4.27
N ILE A 313 10.37 35.11 4.50
CA ILE A 313 11.34 34.24 5.18
C ILE A 313 12.60 34.06 4.33
N ASN A 314 12.48 33.81 3.03
CA ASN A 314 13.63 33.68 2.12
C ASN A 314 14.43 34.98 1.97
N SER A 315 13.75 36.13 2.00
CA SER A 315 14.41 37.45 1.93
C SER A 315 15.22 37.76 3.18
N ASN A 316 14.71 37.40 4.37
CA ASN A 316 15.46 37.52 5.63
C ASN A 316 16.61 36.51 5.75
N LEU A 317 16.47 35.30 5.19
CA LEU A 317 17.53 34.29 5.21
C LEU A 317 18.72 34.66 4.31
N MET A 318 18.48 35.30 3.15
CA MET A 318 19.56 35.81 2.29
C MET A 318 20.35 36.96 2.94
N TRP A 319 19.73 37.76 3.79
CA TRP A 319 20.43 38.81 4.54
C TRP A 319 21.34 38.23 5.64
N LEU A 320 20.91 37.15 6.31
CA LEU A 320 21.71 36.46 7.34
C LEU A 320 22.92 35.70 6.78
N CYS A 321 22.84 35.15 5.56
CA CYS A 321 23.98 34.48 4.92
C CYS A 321 25.08 35.45 4.40
N SER A 322 24.82 36.75 4.38
CA SER A 322 25.77 37.76 3.87
C SER A 322 26.67 38.37 4.95
N LEU A 323 26.47 38.03 6.23
CA LEU A 323 27.19 38.64 7.37
C LEU A 323 28.11 37.68 8.14
N THR A 324 28.29 36.44 7.69
CA THR A 324 29.23 35.50 8.32
C THR A 324 30.54 35.38 7.54
N PRO A 325 31.70 35.77 8.11
CA PRO A 325 33.00 35.51 7.49
C PRO A 325 33.34 34.00 7.55
N PRO A 326 34.03 33.44 6.54
CA PRO A 326 34.34 32.02 6.51
C PRO A 326 35.40 31.63 7.55
N PRO A 327 35.34 30.40 8.11
CA PRO A 327 36.33 29.91 9.06
C PRO A 327 37.68 29.63 8.39
N LEU A 328 38.75 29.98 9.10
CA LEU A 328 40.15 29.67 8.77
C LEU A 328 40.39 28.16 8.80
N HIS A 329 40.19 27.44 7.69
CA HIS A 329 40.90 26.17 7.49
C HIS A 329 41.09 25.70 6.04
N THR A 330 40.71 26.49 5.03
CA THR A 330 40.79 26.07 3.61
C THR A 330 41.81 26.82 2.77
N ARG A 331 42.67 27.67 3.36
CA ARG A 331 43.68 28.43 2.60
C ARG A 331 44.99 27.68 2.29
N VAL A 332 45.21 26.47 2.83
CA VAL A 332 46.51 25.79 2.69
C VAL A 332 46.58 24.80 1.51
N LEU A 333 45.45 24.28 1.00
CA LEU A 333 45.49 23.30 -0.09
C LEU A 333 45.44 23.90 -1.51
N TYR A 334 45.14 25.20 -1.66
CA TYR A 334 45.02 25.82 -3.00
C TYR A 334 46.31 26.46 -3.54
N MET A 335 47.39 26.53 -2.73
CA MET A 335 48.66 27.14 -3.16
C MET A 335 49.75 26.12 -3.53
N ASN A 336 49.56 24.82 -3.30
CA ASN A 336 50.61 23.82 -3.57
C ASN A 336 50.48 23.09 -4.94
N LYS A 337 49.51 23.44 -5.77
CA LYS A 337 49.29 22.81 -7.09
C LYS A 337 49.79 23.64 -8.29
N ARG A 338 50.45 24.80 -8.06
CA ARG A 338 51.01 25.66 -9.12
C ARG A 338 52.55 25.64 -9.24
N ARG A 339 53.26 24.74 -8.54
CA ARG A 339 54.75 24.66 -8.61
C ARG A 339 55.34 23.37 -9.17
N ALA A 340 54.54 22.49 -9.76
CA ALA A 340 55.03 21.24 -10.37
C ALA A 340 54.58 21.12 -11.83
N LYS A 341 55.03 22.03 -12.70
CA LYS A 341 54.96 21.85 -14.17
C LYS A 341 55.79 22.87 -14.96
N VAL A 342 57.12 22.90 -14.77
CA VAL A 342 58.04 23.44 -15.80
C VAL A 342 59.41 22.73 -15.73
N LYS A 343 59.77 22.02 -16.80
CA LYS A 343 61.13 21.72 -17.28
C LYS A 343 60.98 21.37 -18.78
N PRO A 344 62.02 21.42 -19.64
CA PRO A 344 63.39 21.94 -19.46
C PRO A 344 63.87 22.81 -20.66
N SER A 345 65.03 23.48 -20.58
CA SER A 345 65.95 23.66 -21.74
C SER A 345 67.33 24.25 -21.39
N SER A 346 68.36 23.42 -21.65
CA SER A 346 69.71 23.62 -22.23
C SER A 346 70.72 24.71 -21.82
N LYS A 347 72.00 24.26 -21.89
CA LYS A 347 73.33 24.92 -21.93
C LYS A 347 73.96 25.31 -20.58
N LYS A 348 75.29 25.34 -20.38
CA LYS A 348 76.54 24.65 -20.81
C LYS A 348 77.67 25.42 -20.05
N PHE A 349 78.80 24.78 -19.72
CA PHE A 349 80.06 25.42 -19.19
C PHE A 349 79.98 25.93 -17.73
N SER A 350 80.95 25.78 -16.82
CA SER A 350 82.34 25.26 -16.80
C SER A 350 82.83 25.23 -15.33
N SER A 351 83.76 24.32 -14.97
CA SER A 351 84.57 24.36 -13.72
C SER A 351 85.49 25.60 -13.67
N PRO A 352 86.04 26.01 -12.50
CA PRO A 352 87.23 25.38 -11.83
C PRO A 352 87.01 25.17 -10.30
N ASP A 353 87.51 24.11 -9.67
CA ASP A 353 88.85 23.89 -9.05
C ASP A 353 89.03 24.54 -7.65
N ASP A 354 89.86 23.86 -6.85
CA ASP A 354 90.45 24.20 -5.53
C ASP A 354 89.56 23.94 -4.29
N ASP A 355 90.01 23.37 -3.18
CA ASP A 355 91.22 22.65 -2.75
C ASP A 355 90.88 22.06 -1.36
N ASP A 356 91.58 20.97 -0.99
CA ASP A 356 92.05 20.54 0.34
C ASP A 356 91.29 20.97 1.62
N ASP A 357 90.96 20.02 2.50
CA ASP A 357 91.88 19.65 3.60
C ASP A 357 91.29 18.56 4.53
N ASP A 358 92.25 17.77 5.02
CA ASP A 358 92.39 16.78 6.10
C ASP A 358 91.25 16.48 7.11
N GLY A 359 91.30 15.26 7.68
CA GLY A 359 90.64 15.00 8.97
C GLY A 359 90.23 13.57 9.32
N THR A 360 91.22 12.67 9.39
CA THR A 360 91.28 11.37 10.10
C THR A 360 90.33 11.13 11.31
N ALA A 361 89.81 9.89 11.40
CA ALA A 361 90.07 8.89 12.47
C ALA A 361 88.85 8.15 13.05
N GLU A 362 89.01 6.81 13.07
CA GLU A 362 88.33 5.72 13.78
C GLU A 362 86.91 5.27 13.40
#